data_AF-C6DZE9-F1
#
_entry.id   AF-C6DZE9-F1
#
_cell.length_a   1.000
_cell.length_b   1.000
_cell.length_c   1.000
_cell.angle_alpha   90.00
_cell.angle_beta   90.00
_cell.angle_gamma   90.00
#
_symmetry.space_group_name_H-M   'P 1'
#
loop_
_entity.id
_entity.type
_entity.pdbx_description
1 polymer ?
#
loop_
_entity_poly.entity_id
_entity_poly.type
_entity_poly.pdbx_seq_one_letter_code
_entity_poly.pdbx_strand_id
1 'polypeptide(L)'
;MGKYNSTETRVTPIFKALMDDDPTGNRWLLPILTLGSRSEGRLGEQPYLLAPRDQRYWGKNERRLLPPLSLLKWLAENISAPVHESLWGGPATRAKRERLVNRDPATRDEALQLLKGPYRKAWYTLEGKSQPDAFFEGENFIVVIEGKRTERRSTTTTAWMPERNQMLRHMDAAWELAQGKKVLGLMIVEGEEPGKLYPSKHWISESDKVAMQETLTTSLPHRTESERDLIAEGYLGVTTWQRVCWELGVAWPLVE
;
A
#
# COMPACT_ATOMS: atom_id res chain seq x y z
N MET A 1 11.94 -10.83 21.38
CA MET A 1 11.98 -10.18 20.05
C MET A 1 10.61 -9.70 19.53
N GLY A 2 9.49 -9.85 20.26
CA GLY A 2 8.14 -9.56 19.72
C GLY A 2 7.50 -8.19 20.03
N LYS A 3 7.98 -7.41 21.02
CA LYS A 3 7.25 -6.21 21.52
C LYS A 3 7.12 -5.04 20.54
N TYR A 4 7.93 -5.01 19.48
CA TYR A 4 7.92 -3.96 18.46
C TYR A 4 7.34 -4.40 17.11
N ASN A 5 6.91 -5.66 16.98
CA ASN A 5 6.34 -6.16 15.74
C ASN A 5 4.84 -5.85 15.69
N SER A 6 4.45 -4.72 15.08
CA SER A 6 3.05 -4.26 14.96
C SER A 6 2.14 -5.32 14.36
N THR A 7 2.66 -6.11 13.41
CA THR A 7 1.98 -7.23 12.77
C THR A 7 1.53 -8.28 13.80
N GLU A 8 2.40 -8.65 14.74
CA GLU A 8 2.11 -9.68 15.76
C GLU A 8 1.34 -9.12 16.96
N THR A 9 1.62 -7.89 17.37
CA THR A 9 1.03 -7.31 18.60
C THR A 9 -0.30 -6.61 18.36
N ARG A 10 -0.71 -6.37 17.11
CA ARG A 10 -1.93 -5.58 16.83
C ARG A 10 -2.72 -6.03 15.62
N VAL A 11 -2.10 -6.03 14.45
CA VAL A 11 -2.79 -6.36 13.19
C VAL A 11 -3.38 -7.77 13.29
N THR A 12 -2.56 -8.74 13.70
CA THR A 12 -3.00 -10.14 13.83
C THR A 12 -4.07 -10.32 14.90
N PRO A 13 -3.91 -9.87 16.17
CA PRO A 13 -4.95 -10.02 17.19
C PRO A 13 -6.29 -9.39 16.81
N ILE A 14 -6.28 -8.17 16.25
CA ILE A 14 -7.51 -7.44 15.91
C ILE A 14 -8.24 -8.13 14.76
N PHE A 15 -7.56 -8.37 13.63
CA PHE A 15 -8.22 -9.04 12.51
C PHE A 15 -8.61 -10.48 12.85
N LYS A 16 -7.84 -11.20 13.69
CA LYS A 16 -8.27 -12.51 14.17
C LYS A 16 -9.58 -12.43 14.96
N ALA A 17 -9.71 -11.50 15.90
CA ALA A 17 -10.93 -11.34 16.69
C ALA A 17 -12.14 -11.00 15.81
N LEU A 18 -11.97 -10.10 14.84
CA LEU A 18 -13.03 -9.73 13.88
C LEU A 18 -13.47 -10.91 13.01
N MET A 19 -12.51 -11.71 12.55
CA MET A 19 -12.78 -12.90 11.72
C MET A 19 -13.43 -14.04 12.51
N ASP A 20 -13.07 -14.19 13.79
CA ASP A 20 -13.66 -15.18 14.68
C ASP A 20 -15.13 -14.80 15.04
N ASP A 21 -15.47 -13.51 15.15
CA ASP A 21 -16.84 -13.02 15.36
C ASP A 21 -17.70 -13.06 14.08
N ASP A 22 -17.17 -12.58 12.95
CA ASP A 22 -17.85 -12.60 11.66
C ASP A 22 -16.89 -12.86 10.48
N PRO A 23 -16.81 -14.10 9.99
CA PRO A 23 -15.93 -14.46 8.89
C PRO A 23 -16.37 -13.92 7.52
N THR A 24 -17.56 -13.30 7.44
CA THR A 24 -18.09 -12.68 6.21
C THR A 24 -17.71 -11.21 6.09
N GLY A 25 -17.21 -10.58 7.15
CA GLY A 25 -16.91 -9.16 7.14
C GLY A 25 -18.12 -8.23 7.23
N ASN A 26 -19.35 -8.75 7.22
CA ASN A 26 -20.57 -7.96 7.22
C ASN A 26 -20.65 -6.99 8.41
N ARG A 27 -20.24 -7.44 9.60
CA ARG A 27 -20.32 -6.67 10.85
C ARG A 27 -19.13 -5.74 11.08
N TRP A 28 -18.04 -5.85 10.31
CA TRP A 28 -16.81 -5.11 10.62
C TRP A 28 -16.12 -4.46 9.43
N LEU A 29 -16.19 -5.02 8.22
CA LEU A 29 -15.40 -4.52 7.10
C LEU A 29 -15.87 -3.13 6.66
N LEU A 30 -17.15 -2.99 6.31
CA LEU A 30 -17.71 -1.67 5.98
C LEU A 30 -17.56 -0.67 7.14
N PRO A 31 -17.89 -1.01 8.39
CA PRO A 31 -17.61 -0.15 9.54
C PRO A 31 -16.16 0.35 9.58
N ILE A 32 -15.13 -0.52 9.47
CA ILE A 32 -13.72 -0.08 9.43
C ILE A 32 -13.46 0.91 8.31
N LEU A 33 -13.95 0.61 7.10
CA LEU A 33 -13.74 1.46 5.92
C LEU A 33 -14.37 2.86 6.13
N THR A 34 -15.51 2.94 6.81
CA THR A 34 -16.18 4.22 7.15
C THR A 34 -15.47 5.03 8.23
N LEU A 35 -14.52 4.46 8.97
CA LEU A 35 -13.78 5.21 9.98
C LEU A 35 -12.69 6.09 9.40
N GLY A 36 -12.33 5.89 8.13
CA GLY A 36 -11.34 6.71 7.44
C GLY A 36 -11.78 8.17 7.31
N SER A 37 -10.87 9.11 7.57
CA SER A 37 -11.14 10.55 7.57
C SER A 37 -11.66 11.13 6.25
N ARG A 38 -11.61 10.38 5.15
CA ARG A 38 -12.08 10.79 3.82
C ARG A 38 -13.19 9.90 3.28
N SER A 39 -13.69 8.94 4.06
CA SER A 39 -14.59 7.88 3.59
C SER A 39 -15.97 8.35 3.14
N GLU A 40 -16.42 9.51 3.62
CA GLU A 40 -17.73 10.08 3.30
C GLU A 40 -17.92 10.23 1.78
N GLY A 41 -19.03 9.67 1.27
CA GLY A 41 -19.36 9.67 -0.17
C GLY A 41 -18.47 8.80 -1.06
N ARG A 42 -17.43 8.15 -0.52
CA ARG A 42 -16.51 7.31 -1.31
C ARG A 42 -16.90 5.85 -1.33
N LEU A 43 -17.54 5.38 -0.27
CA LEU A 43 -18.04 4.01 -0.19
C LEU A 43 -19.46 4.03 -0.78
N GLY A 44 -19.58 3.62 -2.05
CA GLY A 44 -20.88 3.51 -2.71
C GLY A 44 -21.78 2.46 -2.05
N GLU A 45 -22.99 2.27 -2.57
CA GLU A 45 -24.03 1.40 -1.97
C GLU A 45 -23.76 -0.11 -2.04
N GLN A 46 -22.61 -0.51 -2.60
CA GLN A 46 -22.25 -1.92 -2.80
C GLN A 46 -21.93 -2.60 -1.45
N PRO A 47 -22.32 -3.87 -1.26
CA PRO A 47 -21.96 -4.61 -0.05
C PRO A 47 -20.47 -4.97 -0.09
N TYR A 48 -19.77 -4.72 1.02
CA TYR A 48 -18.37 -5.13 1.23
C TYR A 48 -18.36 -6.42 2.05
N LEU A 49 -18.58 -7.54 1.37
CA LEU A 49 -18.65 -8.87 1.98
C LEU A 49 -17.51 -9.75 1.49
N LEU A 50 -17.08 -10.67 2.36
CA LEU A 50 -16.06 -11.67 2.10
C LEU A 50 -16.70 -13.06 2.04
N ALA A 51 -16.69 -13.68 0.87
CA ALA A 51 -17.04 -15.08 0.68
C ALA A 51 -15.95 -16.02 1.23
N PRO A 52 -16.25 -17.30 1.53
CA PRO A 52 -15.26 -18.24 2.06
C PRO A 52 -14.01 -18.45 1.19
N ARG A 53 -14.10 -18.19 -0.13
CA ARG A 53 -13.00 -18.33 -1.08
C ARG A 53 -12.24 -17.03 -1.33
N ASP A 54 -12.70 -15.93 -0.76
CA ASP A 54 -12.09 -14.62 -0.92
C ASP A 54 -10.73 -14.57 -0.24
N GLN A 55 -9.83 -13.77 -0.80
CA GLN A 55 -8.45 -13.75 -0.33
C GLN A 55 -8.28 -12.76 0.80
N ARG A 56 -7.58 -13.19 1.86
CA ARG A 56 -7.46 -12.44 3.10
C ARG A 56 -6.07 -12.68 3.66
N TYR A 57 -5.30 -11.62 3.84
CA TYR A 57 -3.89 -11.70 4.22
C TYR A 57 -3.54 -10.61 5.22
N TRP A 58 -2.94 -11.03 6.33
CA TRP A 58 -2.34 -10.18 7.35
C TRP A 58 -1.41 -11.05 8.20
N GLY A 59 -0.68 -10.45 9.12
CA GLY A 59 0.13 -11.24 10.04
C GLY A 59 1.30 -11.93 9.34
N LYS A 60 1.54 -13.19 9.72
CA LYS A 60 2.54 -14.05 9.06
C LYS A 60 2.20 -14.38 7.60
N ASN A 61 0.99 -14.07 7.17
CA ASN A 61 0.47 -14.35 5.82
C ASN A 61 0.35 -13.08 4.96
N GLU A 62 0.88 -11.94 5.37
CA GLU A 62 0.83 -10.69 4.58
C GLU A 62 1.17 -10.89 3.09
N ARG A 63 0.32 -10.36 2.22
CA ARG A 63 0.45 -10.53 0.77
C ARG A 63 1.47 -9.54 0.22
N ARG A 64 2.48 -10.06 -0.46
CA ARG A 64 3.39 -9.23 -1.27
C ARG A 64 2.76 -8.96 -2.64
N LEU A 65 2.52 -7.68 -2.94
CA LEU A 65 2.01 -7.21 -4.21
C LEU A 65 3.17 -6.89 -5.16
N LEU A 66 3.08 -7.35 -6.41
CA LEU A 66 4.06 -7.04 -7.43
C LEU A 66 3.95 -5.56 -7.83
N PRO A 67 5.06 -4.86 -8.12
CA PRO A 67 4.97 -3.55 -8.73
C PRO A 67 4.28 -3.67 -10.10
N PRO A 68 3.51 -2.65 -10.53
CA PRO A 68 2.89 -2.65 -11.84
C PRO A 68 3.90 -2.79 -12.98
N LEU A 69 3.53 -3.59 -13.99
CA LEU A 69 4.37 -3.72 -15.18
C LEU A 69 4.50 -2.39 -15.91
N SER A 70 3.42 -1.61 -15.95
CA SER A 70 3.38 -0.24 -16.49
C SER A 70 4.41 0.67 -15.79
N LEU A 71 4.50 0.61 -14.47
CA LEU A 71 5.51 1.34 -13.70
C LEU A 71 6.93 0.88 -14.01
N LEU A 72 7.18 -0.43 -14.04
CA LEU A 72 8.51 -0.96 -14.34
C LEU A 72 8.98 -0.57 -15.75
N LYS A 73 8.07 -0.54 -16.73
CA LYS A 73 8.35 -0.04 -18.09
C LYS A 73 8.68 1.45 -18.08
N TRP A 74 7.85 2.24 -17.40
CA TRP A 74 8.09 3.68 -17.27
C TRP A 74 9.45 3.97 -16.63
N LEU A 75 9.83 3.23 -15.58
CA LEU A 75 11.15 3.36 -14.95
C LEU A 75 12.26 2.96 -15.93
N ALA A 76 12.13 1.86 -16.68
CA ALA A 76 13.14 1.50 -17.68
C ALA A 76 13.37 2.60 -18.74
N GLU A 77 12.37 3.45 -19.00
CA GLU A 77 12.44 4.54 -19.96
C GLU A 77 12.88 5.89 -19.36
N ASN A 78 12.57 6.13 -18.08
CA ASN A 78 12.65 7.46 -17.46
C ASN A 78 13.52 7.51 -16.19
N ILE A 79 14.23 6.42 -15.86
CA ILE A 79 14.95 6.33 -14.60
C ILE A 79 16.10 7.34 -14.46
N SER A 80 16.25 7.86 -13.24
CA SER A 80 17.39 8.66 -12.81
C SER A 80 18.29 7.86 -11.86
N ALA A 81 19.53 8.31 -11.69
CA ALA A 81 20.45 7.72 -10.73
C ALA A 81 19.80 7.57 -9.33
N PRO A 82 20.03 6.45 -8.62
CA PRO A 82 19.46 6.24 -7.31
C PRO A 82 20.11 7.19 -6.29
N VAL A 83 19.40 7.45 -5.20
CA VAL A 83 19.87 8.38 -4.14
C VAL A 83 21.11 7.88 -3.39
N HIS A 84 21.38 6.57 -3.40
CA HIS A 84 22.47 5.96 -2.65
C HIS A 84 23.25 4.97 -3.51
N GLU A 85 24.57 4.98 -3.34
CA GLU A 85 25.49 4.16 -4.12
C GLU A 85 25.25 2.65 -3.96
N SER A 86 24.82 2.23 -2.78
CA SER A 86 24.50 0.82 -2.48
C SER A 86 23.36 0.26 -3.33
N LEU A 87 22.53 1.12 -3.94
CA LEU A 87 21.36 0.72 -4.71
C LEU A 87 21.71 0.30 -6.14
N TRP A 88 22.89 0.66 -6.65
CA TRP A 88 23.37 0.23 -7.96
C TRP A 88 23.57 -1.29 -8.08
N GLY A 89 23.85 -1.98 -6.96
CA GLY A 89 24.13 -3.41 -6.93
C GLY A 89 25.59 -3.74 -7.29
N GLY A 90 25.87 -5.02 -7.52
CA GLY A 90 27.23 -5.48 -7.89
C GLY A 90 27.70 -4.98 -9.27
N PRO A 91 28.99 -5.13 -9.61
CA PRO A 91 29.60 -4.48 -10.78
C PRO A 91 28.87 -4.70 -12.10
N ALA A 92 28.45 -5.93 -12.41
CA ALA A 92 27.72 -6.24 -13.64
C ALA A 92 26.31 -5.61 -13.68
N THR A 93 25.60 -5.64 -12.55
CA THR A 93 24.27 -5.02 -12.40
C THR A 93 24.37 -3.50 -12.50
N ARG A 94 25.38 -2.91 -11.86
CA ARG A 94 25.67 -1.48 -11.93
C ARG A 94 25.92 -1.03 -13.36
N ALA A 95 26.81 -1.70 -14.09
CA ALA A 95 27.10 -1.34 -15.48
C ALA A 95 25.85 -1.34 -16.39
N LYS A 96 24.93 -2.29 -16.19
CA LYS A 96 23.63 -2.29 -16.90
C LYS A 96 22.73 -1.13 -16.48
N ARG A 97 22.65 -0.85 -15.18
CA ARG A 97 21.84 0.25 -14.65
C ARG A 97 22.38 1.63 -15.05
N GLU A 98 23.70 1.81 -15.09
CA GLU A 98 24.32 3.06 -15.56
C GLU A 98 23.99 3.31 -17.03
N ARG A 99 24.06 2.28 -17.87
CA ARG A 99 23.60 2.36 -19.26
C ARG A 99 22.12 2.70 -19.36
N LEU A 100 21.28 2.11 -18.51
CA LEU A 100 19.85 2.40 -18.47
C LEU A 100 19.57 3.86 -18.08
N VAL A 101 20.24 4.38 -17.04
CA VAL A 101 20.18 5.80 -16.63
C VAL A 101 20.68 6.74 -17.73
N ASN A 102 21.72 6.34 -18.46
CA ASN A 102 22.22 7.07 -19.63
C ASN A 102 21.37 6.88 -20.90
N ARG A 103 20.20 6.23 -20.79
CA ARG A 103 19.23 5.99 -21.88
C ARG A 103 19.81 5.25 -23.08
N ASP A 104 20.75 4.33 -22.84
CA ASP A 104 21.29 3.45 -23.87
C ASP A 104 20.16 2.62 -24.52
N PRO A 105 19.90 2.77 -25.83
CA PRO A 105 18.75 2.13 -26.47
C PRO A 105 18.77 0.60 -26.37
N ALA A 106 19.93 -0.04 -26.55
CA ALA A 106 20.05 -1.49 -26.52
C ALA A 106 19.76 -2.05 -25.12
N THR A 107 20.30 -1.42 -24.07
CA THR A 107 20.04 -1.82 -22.68
C THR A 107 18.59 -1.57 -22.27
N ARG A 108 17.98 -0.46 -22.74
CA ARG A 108 16.55 -0.20 -22.52
C ARG A 108 15.67 -1.26 -23.17
N ASP A 109 15.91 -1.57 -24.44
CA ASP A 109 15.09 -2.53 -25.19
C ASP A 109 15.22 -3.95 -24.60
N GLU A 110 16.41 -4.32 -24.13
CA GLU A 110 16.63 -5.54 -23.36
C GLU A 110 15.83 -5.54 -22.05
N ALA A 111 15.85 -4.45 -21.27
CA ALA A 111 15.07 -4.33 -20.04
C ALA A 111 13.57 -4.51 -20.32
N LEU A 112 13.04 -3.81 -21.33
CA LEU A 112 11.63 -3.90 -21.74
C LEU A 112 11.25 -5.30 -22.20
N GLN A 113 12.15 -6.01 -22.90
CA GLN A 113 11.92 -7.39 -23.30
C GLN A 113 11.92 -8.34 -22.11
N LEU A 114 12.85 -8.19 -21.16
CA LEU A 114 12.93 -9.00 -19.95
C LEU A 114 11.71 -8.80 -19.04
N LEU A 115 11.17 -7.58 -18.97
CA LEU A 115 9.96 -7.26 -18.20
C LEU A 115 8.68 -7.95 -18.70
N LYS A 116 8.66 -8.44 -19.95
CA LYS A 116 7.53 -9.26 -20.45
C LYS A 116 7.49 -10.66 -19.82
N GLY A 117 8.60 -11.09 -19.22
CA GLY A 117 8.70 -12.37 -18.53
C GLY A 117 8.16 -12.33 -17.09
N PRO A 118 8.28 -13.44 -16.35
CA PRO A 118 7.90 -13.49 -14.95
C PRO A 118 8.76 -12.53 -14.11
N TYR A 119 8.17 -11.93 -13.08
CA TYR A 119 8.88 -11.06 -12.14
C TYR A 119 10.10 -11.74 -11.52
N ARG A 120 11.26 -11.07 -11.55
CA ARG A 120 12.50 -11.51 -10.92
C ARG A 120 13.21 -10.33 -10.28
N LYS A 121 13.87 -10.52 -9.14
CA LYS A 121 14.73 -9.48 -8.57
C LYS A 121 16.03 -9.41 -9.40
N ALA A 122 16.06 -8.54 -10.39
CA ALA A 122 17.16 -8.41 -11.35
C ALA A 122 17.54 -6.94 -11.60
N TRP A 123 18.57 -6.70 -12.43
CA TRP A 123 19.08 -5.37 -12.73
C TRP A 123 18.02 -4.42 -13.32
N TYR A 124 17.10 -4.96 -14.12
CA TYR A 124 16.00 -4.26 -14.79
C TYR A 124 14.74 -4.09 -13.92
N THR A 125 14.73 -4.66 -12.71
CA THR A 125 13.59 -4.55 -11.78
C THR A 125 13.89 -3.44 -10.79
N LEU A 126 13.42 -2.24 -11.15
CA LEU A 126 13.70 -0.99 -10.45
C LEU A 126 12.73 -0.69 -9.31
N GLU A 127 11.73 -1.55 -9.08
CA GLU A 127 10.88 -1.52 -7.89
C GLU A 127 10.70 -2.91 -7.26
N GLY A 128 10.72 -2.97 -5.93
CA GLY A 128 10.45 -4.17 -5.17
C GLY A 128 8.95 -4.42 -4.99
N LYS A 129 8.59 -5.61 -4.50
CA LYS A 129 7.21 -5.88 -4.07
C LYS A 129 6.81 -4.94 -2.93
N SER A 130 5.56 -4.47 -2.92
CA SER A 130 4.97 -3.79 -1.77
C SER A 130 4.26 -4.83 -0.89
N GLN A 131 4.05 -4.52 0.38
CA GLN A 131 3.44 -5.44 1.35
C GLN A 131 2.62 -4.63 2.34
N PRO A 132 1.29 -4.47 2.12
CA PRO A 132 0.42 -3.84 3.11
C PRO A 132 0.25 -4.76 4.33
N ASP A 133 -0.01 -4.19 5.50
CA ASP A 133 -0.23 -4.93 6.75
C ASP A 133 -1.49 -5.80 6.70
N ALA A 134 -2.51 -5.35 5.97
CA ALA A 134 -3.71 -6.13 5.69
C ALA A 134 -4.16 -5.98 4.23
N PHE A 135 -4.66 -7.08 3.67
CA PHE A 135 -5.20 -7.16 2.33
C PHE A 135 -6.47 -8.01 2.33
N PHE A 136 -7.52 -7.50 1.71
CA PHE A 136 -8.77 -8.23 1.48
C PHE A 136 -9.17 -8.09 0.01
N GLU A 137 -9.59 -9.19 -0.60
CA GLU A 137 -10.10 -9.20 -1.96
C GLU A 137 -11.42 -9.94 -1.98
N GLY A 138 -12.50 -9.18 -2.18
CA GLY A 138 -13.84 -9.68 -2.41
C GLY A 138 -14.17 -9.80 -3.89
N GLU A 139 -15.45 -10.00 -4.19
CA GLU A 139 -15.96 -10.14 -5.57
C GLU A 139 -15.73 -8.85 -6.40
N ASN A 140 -16.04 -7.70 -5.81
CA ASN A 140 -16.16 -6.39 -6.44
C ASN A 140 -15.21 -5.34 -5.84
N PHE A 141 -14.34 -5.72 -4.90
CA PHE A 141 -13.39 -4.81 -4.27
C PHE A 141 -12.05 -5.47 -3.91
N ILE A 142 -11.02 -4.62 -3.76
CA ILE A 142 -9.76 -4.92 -3.09
C ILE A 142 -9.53 -3.83 -2.04
N VAL A 143 -9.22 -4.22 -0.81
CA VAL A 143 -8.85 -3.32 0.28
C VAL A 143 -7.39 -3.58 0.65
N VAL A 144 -6.60 -2.51 0.70
CA VAL A 144 -5.25 -2.50 1.28
C VAL A 144 -5.21 -1.59 2.51
N ILE A 145 -4.62 -2.10 3.59
CA ILE A 145 -4.51 -1.38 4.86
C ILE A 145 -3.05 -1.28 5.25
N GLU A 146 -2.63 -0.06 5.58
CA GLU A 146 -1.31 0.22 6.17
C GLU A 146 -1.50 0.62 7.65
N GLY A 147 -0.88 -0.15 8.52
CA GLY A 147 -0.77 0.09 9.94
C GLY A 147 0.47 0.92 10.28
N LYS A 148 0.33 1.98 11.09
CA LYS A 148 1.48 2.69 11.69
C LYS A 148 1.40 2.71 13.21
N ARG A 149 2.56 2.69 13.85
CA ARG A 149 2.73 2.60 15.30
C ARG A 149 3.57 3.75 15.83
N THR A 150 4.89 3.65 15.71
CA THR A 150 5.85 4.63 16.23
C THR A 150 6.54 5.42 15.12
N GLU A 151 6.28 5.07 13.86
CA GLU A 151 6.87 5.73 12.71
C GLU A 151 6.47 7.20 12.73
N ARG A 152 7.46 8.08 12.58
CA ARG A 152 7.21 9.52 12.57
C ARG A 152 6.63 10.02 11.25
N ARG A 153 6.66 9.20 10.18
CA ARG A 153 6.23 9.52 8.81
C ARG A 153 5.96 8.22 8.03
N SER A 154 5.16 8.33 6.97
CA SER A 154 5.07 7.27 5.96
C SER A 154 6.36 7.20 5.14
N THR A 155 6.69 6.04 4.57
CA THR A 155 7.76 5.95 3.58
C THR A 155 7.34 6.73 2.33
N THR A 156 8.16 7.68 1.90
CA THR A 156 7.87 8.55 0.74
C THR A 156 8.79 8.29 -0.43
N THR A 157 9.71 7.33 -0.34
CA THR A 157 10.74 7.08 -1.36
C THR A 157 10.92 5.59 -1.60
N THR A 158 11.42 5.24 -2.78
CA THR A 158 12.01 3.91 -3.05
C THR A 158 13.43 4.10 -3.57
N ALA A 159 14.14 2.98 -3.78
CA ALA A 159 15.53 3.01 -4.26
C ALA A 159 15.72 3.83 -5.54
N TRP A 160 14.72 3.82 -6.42
CA TRP A 160 14.80 4.35 -7.78
C TRP A 160 13.78 5.47 -8.05
N MET A 161 12.90 5.75 -7.08
CA MET A 161 11.97 6.87 -7.15
C MET A 161 12.10 7.71 -5.88
N PRO A 162 12.57 8.98 -6.00
CA PRO A 162 12.71 9.86 -4.85
C PRO A 162 11.36 10.23 -4.24
N GLU A 163 10.27 10.12 -5.00
CA GLU A 163 8.91 10.37 -4.55
C GLU A 163 8.02 9.18 -4.92
N ARG A 164 7.67 8.38 -3.93
CA ARG A 164 6.83 7.19 -4.05
C ARG A 164 6.12 6.95 -2.72
N ASN A 165 4.95 7.54 -2.56
CA ASN A 165 4.15 7.41 -1.36
C ASN A 165 3.77 5.94 -1.10
N GLN A 166 3.99 5.46 0.12
CA GLN A 166 3.77 4.06 0.48
C GLN A 166 2.32 3.60 0.25
N MET A 167 1.32 4.40 0.63
CA MET A 167 -0.09 4.03 0.44
C MET A 167 -0.43 3.94 -1.05
N LEU A 168 -0.03 4.94 -1.85
CA LEU A 168 -0.21 4.90 -3.29
C LEU A 168 0.50 3.71 -3.94
N ARG A 169 1.67 3.31 -3.41
CA ARG A 169 2.39 2.13 -3.87
C ARG A 169 1.63 0.82 -3.62
N HIS A 170 0.91 0.70 -2.50
CA HIS A 170 0.05 -0.46 -2.24
C HIS A 170 -1.18 -0.44 -3.16
N MET A 171 -1.84 0.70 -3.27
CA MET A 171 -3.04 0.85 -4.10
C MET A 171 -2.75 0.66 -5.59
N ASP A 172 -1.64 1.19 -6.11
CA ASP A 172 -1.22 1.03 -7.51
C ASP A 172 -0.85 -0.43 -7.85
N ALA A 173 -0.22 -1.14 -6.91
CA ALA A 173 0.01 -2.57 -7.06
C ALA A 173 -1.29 -3.38 -7.01
N ALA A 174 -2.26 -3.00 -6.17
CA ALA A 174 -3.59 -3.59 -6.12
C ALA A 174 -4.42 -3.28 -7.38
N TRP A 175 -4.23 -2.11 -8.00
CA TRP A 175 -4.90 -1.68 -9.22
C TRP A 175 -4.65 -2.64 -10.40
N GLU A 176 -3.44 -3.19 -10.51
CA GLU A 176 -3.13 -4.21 -11.53
C GLU A 176 -3.85 -5.54 -11.32
N LEU A 177 -4.22 -5.84 -10.07
CA LEU A 177 -4.98 -7.05 -9.72
C LEU A 177 -6.48 -6.84 -9.84
N ALA A 178 -6.94 -5.58 -9.87
CA ALA A 178 -8.32 -5.22 -9.66
C ALA A 178 -9.25 -5.82 -10.72
N GLN A 179 -8.84 -5.91 -11.99
CA GLN A 179 -9.66 -6.46 -13.08
C GLN A 179 -11.10 -5.91 -13.09
N GLY A 180 -11.27 -4.61 -12.81
CA GLY A 180 -12.57 -3.94 -12.70
C GLY A 180 -13.14 -3.82 -11.27
N LYS A 181 -12.51 -4.42 -10.27
CA LYS A 181 -12.83 -4.23 -8.85
C LYS A 181 -12.48 -2.82 -8.39
N LYS A 182 -13.20 -2.33 -7.38
CA LYS A 182 -12.84 -1.09 -6.69
C LYS A 182 -11.63 -1.30 -5.79
N VAL A 183 -10.58 -0.49 -5.93
CA VAL A 183 -9.43 -0.51 -5.02
C VAL A 183 -9.62 0.52 -3.92
N LEU A 184 -9.49 0.10 -2.67
CA LEU A 184 -9.65 0.92 -1.48
C LEU A 184 -8.38 0.90 -0.65
N GLY A 185 -7.95 2.07 -0.20
CA GLY A 185 -6.79 2.22 0.68
C GLY A 185 -7.17 2.89 1.99
N LEU A 186 -6.71 2.36 3.13
CA LEU A 186 -6.94 2.94 4.45
C LEU A 186 -5.65 2.92 5.28
N MET A 187 -5.34 4.04 5.93
CA MET A 187 -4.30 4.09 6.96
C MET A 187 -4.93 3.90 8.34
N ILE A 188 -4.34 3.03 9.16
CA ILE A 188 -4.73 2.85 10.56
C ILE A 188 -3.51 3.08 11.45
N VAL A 189 -3.53 4.16 12.23
CA VAL A 189 -2.38 4.60 13.04
C VAL A 189 -2.64 4.39 14.53
N GLU A 190 -1.63 4.50 15.37
CA GLU A 190 -1.85 4.60 16.81
C GLU A 190 -2.20 6.04 17.20
N GLY A 191 -3.20 6.21 18.07
CA GLY A 191 -3.46 7.50 18.72
C GLY A 191 -2.25 7.99 19.53
N GLU A 192 -2.09 9.31 19.69
CA GLU A 192 -0.93 9.91 20.37
C GLU A 192 -0.79 9.48 21.84
N GLU A 193 -1.91 9.16 22.48
CA GLU A 193 -2.00 8.79 23.89
C GLU A 193 -2.98 7.62 24.05
N PRO A 194 -2.81 6.78 25.10
CA PRO A 194 -3.78 5.76 25.44
C PRO A 194 -5.19 6.33 25.53
N GLY A 195 -6.14 5.75 24.80
CA GLY A 195 -7.54 6.18 24.79
C GLY A 195 -7.91 7.27 23.78
N LYS A 196 -6.95 7.89 23.07
CA LYS A 196 -7.31 8.81 21.96
C LYS A 196 -7.79 8.03 20.75
N LEU A 197 -9.07 8.22 20.40
CA LEU A 197 -9.71 7.57 19.26
C LEU A 197 -9.41 8.25 17.91
N TYR A 198 -8.89 9.48 17.91
CA TYR A 198 -8.70 10.25 16.69
C TYR A 198 -7.21 10.34 16.29
N PRO A 199 -6.90 10.33 14.98
CA PRO A 199 -5.52 10.50 14.52
C PRO A 199 -4.95 11.85 14.96
N SER A 200 -3.64 11.93 15.13
CA SER A 200 -2.94 13.19 15.37
C SER A 200 -3.11 14.16 14.19
N LYS A 201 -2.94 15.46 14.44
CA LYS A 201 -2.84 16.47 13.36
C LYS A 201 -1.77 16.12 12.34
N HIS A 202 -0.67 15.53 12.80
CA HIS A 202 0.40 15.05 11.94
C HIS A 202 -0.09 13.96 10.97
N TRP A 203 -0.77 12.92 11.46
CA TRP A 203 -1.28 11.84 10.62
C TRP A 203 -2.40 12.27 9.69
N ILE A 204 -3.25 13.23 10.10
CA ILE A 204 -4.22 13.86 9.21
C ILE A 204 -3.51 14.54 8.05
N SER A 205 -2.47 15.35 8.34
CA SER A 205 -1.69 16.03 7.31
C SER A 205 -0.95 15.05 6.37
N GLU A 206 -0.35 13.98 6.90
CA GLU A 206 0.28 12.94 6.07
C GLU A 206 -0.75 12.22 5.19
N SER A 207 -1.94 11.94 5.72
CA SER A 207 -3.04 11.36 4.96
C SER A 207 -3.52 12.28 3.85
N ASP A 208 -3.66 13.58 4.10
CA ASP A 208 -4.12 14.53 3.09
C ASP A 208 -3.17 14.61 1.89
N LYS A 209 -1.85 14.48 2.12
CA LYS A 209 -0.85 14.44 1.05
C LYS A 209 -1.05 13.29 0.07
N VAL A 210 -1.56 12.13 0.52
CA VAL A 210 -1.78 10.96 -0.35
C VAL A 210 -2.68 11.29 -1.54
N ALA A 211 -3.66 12.17 -1.34
CA ALA A 211 -4.62 12.59 -2.37
C ALA A 211 -4.28 13.93 -3.04
N MET A 212 -3.10 14.52 -2.77
CA MET A 212 -2.66 15.74 -3.45
C MET A 212 -2.21 15.43 -4.88
N GLN A 213 -2.61 16.26 -5.85
CA GLN A 213 -2.28 16.07 -7.27
C GLN A 213 -0.78 15.98 -7.55
N GLU A 214 0.04 16.76 -6.82
CA GLU A 214 1.50 16.67 -6.89
C GLU A 214 1.99 15.28 -6.47
N THR A 215 1.54 14.78 -5.31
CA THR A 215 1.93 13.46 -4.79
C THR A 215 1.46 12.32 -5.70
N LEU A 216 0.25 12.42 -6.27
CA LEU A 216 -0.25 11.48 -7.25
C LEU A 216 0.61 11.47 -8.52
N THR A 217 0.96 12.64 -9.02
CA THR A 217 1.76 12.79 -10.24
C THR A 217 3.17 12.23 -10.07
N THR A 218 3.82 12.51 -8.96
CA THR A 218 5.19 12.05 -8.72
C THR A 218 5.24 10.58 -8.30
N SER A 219 4.24 10.09 -7.55
CA SER A 219 4.18 8.69 -7.14
C SER A 219 3.66 7.75 -8.23
N LEU A 220 2.83 8.22 -9.17
CA LEU A 220 2.18 7.42 -10.20
C LEU A 220 2.44 7.97 -11.62
N PRO A 221 3.71 8.21 -12.00
CA PRO A 221 4.03 8.90 -13.25
C PRO A 221 3.64 8.08 -14.49
N HIS A 222 3.52 6.75 -14.35
CA HIS A 222 3.10 5.81 -15.39
C HIS A 222 1.57 5.76 -15.60
N ARG A 223 0.79 6.35 -14.70
CA ARG A 223 -0.68 6.42 -14.80
C ARG A 223 -1.11 7.70 -15.49
N THR A 224 -2.22 7.61 -16.22
CA THR A 224 -2.95 8.77 -16.74
C THR A 224 -3.59 9.58 -15.62
N GLU A 225 -4.01 10.82 -15.89
CA GLU A 225 -4.72 11.67 -14.94
C GLU A 225 -6.00 10.99 -14.42
N SER A 226 -6.84 10.45 -15.32
CA SER A 226 -8.07 9.77 -14.93
C SER A 226 -7.83 8.52 -14.06
N GLU A 227 -6.78 7.74 -14.32
CA GLU A 227 -6.42 6.61 -13.44
C GLU A 227 -5.95 7.10 -12.06
N ARG A 228 -5.18 8.20 -12.00
CA ARG A 228 -4.74 8.78 -10.73
C ARG A 228 -5.93 9.28 -9.91
N ASP A 229 -6.91 9.90 -10.55
CA ASP A 229 -8.13 10.36 -9.90
C ASP A 229 -8.92 9.18 -9.32
N LEU A 230 -9.10 8.09 -10.09
CA LEU A 230 -9.78 6.89 -9.59
C LEU A 230 -9.04 6.21 -8.43
N ILE A 231 -7.70 6.17 -8.48
CA ILE A 231 -6.89 5.67 -7.36
C ILE A 231 -7.07 6.58 -6.14
N ALA A 232 -7.04 7.90 -6.32
CA ALA A 232 -7.22 8.88 -5.26
C ALA A 232 -8.63 8.83 -4.65
N GLU A 233 -9.66 8.57 -5.46
CA GLU A 233 -11.04 8.34 -5.02
C GLU A 233 -11.15 7.12 -4.10
N GLY A 234 -10.38 6.06 -4.38
CA GLY A 234 -10.30 4.87 -3.55
C GLY A 234 -9.65 5.06 -2.18
N TYR A 235 -8.92 6.17 -1.96
CA TYR A 235 -8.26 6.41 -0.68
C TYR A 235 -9.24 6.95 0.37
N LEU A 236 -9.42 6.19 1.46
CA LEU A 236 -10.40 6.44 2.52
C LEU A 236 -9.86 7.33 3.64
N GLY A 237 -8.57 7.68 3.60
CA GLY A 237 -7.95 8.52 4.62
C GLY A 237 -7.32 7.71 5.75
N VAL A 238 -7.36 8.29 6.96
CA VAL A 238 -6.72 7.74 8.15
C VAL A 238 -7.70 7.59 9.31
N THR A 239 -7.51 6.55 10.11
CA THR A 239 -8.19 6.35 11.40
C THR A 239 -7.21 5.79 12.44
N THR A 240 -7.66 5.52 13.66
CA THR A 240 -6.83 4.89 14.70
C THR A 240 -7.24 3.46 14.99
N TRP A 241 -6.27 2.65 15.41
CA TRP A 241 -6.58 1.31 15.90
C TRP A 241 -7.47 1.34 17.15
N GLN A 242 -7.30 2.34 18.02
CA GLN A 242 -8.12 2.50 19.22
C GLN A 242 -9.60 2.69 18.85
N ARG A 243 -9.87 3.50 17.82
CA ARG A 243 -11.24 3.69 17.31
C ARG A 243 -11.79 2.44 16.66
N VAL A 244 -10.99 1.72 15.87
CA VAL A 244 -11.37 0.42 15.30
C VAL A 244 -11.78 -0.55 16.41
N CYS A 245 -10.97 -0.69 17.46
CA CYS A 245 -11.29 -1.53 18.61
C CYS A 245 -12.57 -1.08 19.33
N TRP A 246 -12.71 0.22 19.59
CA TRP A 246 -13.87 0.79 20.29
C TRP A 246 -15.18 0.56 19.55
N GLU A 247 -15.23 0.92 18.26
CA GLU A 247 -16.45 0.85 17.44
C GLU A 247 -16.90 -0.59 17.17
N LEU A 248 -15.97 -1.54 17.16
CA LEU A 248 -16.23 -2.95 16.85
C LEU A 248 -16.28 -3.84 18.08
N GLY A 249 -16.11 -3.28 19.28
CA GLY A 249 -16.10 -4.05 20.53
C GLY A 249 -14.93 -5.04 20.63
N VAL A 250 -13.82 -4.79 19.93
CA VAL A 250 -12.62 -5.63 20.01
C VAL A 250 -11.71 -5.13 21.12
N ALA A 251 -11.27 -6.03 21.99
CA ALA A 251 -10.34 -5.68 23.07
C ALA A 251 -9.05 -5.07 22.51
N TRP A 252 -8.64 -3.93 23.08
CA TRP A 252 -7.35 -3.32 22.75
C TRP A 252 -6.21 -4.25 23.20
N PRO A 253 -5.33 -4.72 22.30
CA PRO A 253 -4.24 -5.61 22.70
C PRO A 253 -3.26 -4.83 23.58
N LEU A 254 -3.10 -5.27 24.83
CA LEU A 254 -2.06 -4.76 25.72
C LEU A 254 -0.71 -5.13 25.13
N VAL A 255 0.14 -4.13 24.87
CA VAL A 255 1.52 -4.38 24.47
C VAL A 255 2.38 -4.38 25.72
N GLU A 256 2.77 -5.55 26.19
CA GLU A 256 3.82 -5.74 27.21
C GLU A 256 5.23 -5.49 26.65
#